data_AF-A0A4Q2AWG0-F1
#
_entry.id   AF-A0A4Q2AWG0-F1
#
_cell.length_a   1.000
_cell.length_b   1.000
_cell.length_c   1.000
_cell.angle_alpha   90.00
_cell.angle_beta   90.00
_cell.angle_gamma   90.00
#
_symmetry.space_group_name_H-M   'P 1'
#
loop_
_entity.id
_entity.type
_entity.pdbx_description
1 polymer ?
#
loop_
_entity_poly.entity_id
_entity_poly.type
_entity_poly.pdbx_seq_one_letter_code
_entity_poly.pdbx_strand_id
1 'polypeptide(L)'
;MNSEIECIKFGREGDKIIEEISDDKFNPVDFCKLFEKSGVKRIEYISKGRYFELSMGNIPVLDPNSGFIENMRFNEKLDSQEGKNFGWKVTLTNPNVRLNAQSIVSCSTKKCIENKRYPIKFIKNSNIIGVDAIHRGHLLAYAFFDCIPYVSVQFTKEKKGTRNKYNIYAQFKRANCNKKNDHGQLYFEDKVSNYLKKSVNAKIYYEVEAIFRNEDDVVPIGNRIKAISLDKTDDFEDFHVFIPNFQEFGFKDRIAKESDYKFSYREGFVKK
;
A
#
# COMPACT_ATOMS: atom_id res chain seq x y z
N MET A 1 24.70 -16.27 4.07
CA MET A 1 25.05 -15.44 2.91
C MET A 1 24.12 -14.23 2.94
N ASN A 2 24.65 -13.04 3.20
CA ASN A 2 23.90 -11.79 3.05
C ASN A 2 23.61 -11.64 1.54
N SER A 3 22.37 -11.88 1.11
CA SER A 3 22.00 -11.54 -0.25
C SER A 3 21.82 -10.03 -0.31
N GLU A 4 22.86 -9.33 -0.75
CA GLU A 4 22.85 -7.90 -1.00
C GLU A 4 21.81 -7.60 -2.10
N ILE A 5 20.94 -6.60 -1.88
CA ILE A 5 19.94 -6.20 -2.86
C ILE A 5 20.64 -5.46 -4.00
N GLU A 6 20.43 -5.92 -5.22
CA GLU A 6 20.96 -5.27 -6.42
C GLU A 6 20.01 -4.18 -6.91
N CYS A 7 20.44 -2.92 -6.83
CA CYS A 7 19.69 -1.76 -7.35
C CYS A 7 20.18 -1.50 -8.80
N ILE A 8 19.50 -2.06 -9.80
CA ILE A 8 20.10 -2.24 -11.13
C ILE A 8 20.08 -0.94 -11.95
N LYS A 9 19.01 -0.14 -11.88
CA LYS A 9 18.84 1.14 -12.61
C LYS A 9 17.77 2.04 -11.99
N PHE A 10 18.14 3.03 -11.19
CA PHE A 10 17.20 4.10 -10.78
C PHE A 10 17.27 5.28 -11.73
N GLY A 11 18.48 5.66 -12.12
CA GLY A 11 18.72 6.82 -12.95
C GLY A 11 18.26 8.12 -12.27
N ARG A 12 18.50 9.24 -12.95
CA ARG A 12 18.31 10.58 -12.35
C ARG A 12 16.89 10.83 -11.84
N GLU A 13 15.85 10.31 -12.52
CA GLU A 13 14.48 10.50 -12.06
C GLU A 13 14.14 9.61 -10.85
N GLY A 14 14.57 8.35 -10.85
CA GLY A 14 14.37 7.44 -9.72
C GLY A 14 15.07 7.94 -8.46
N ASP A 15 16.31 8.41 -8.58
CA ASP A 15 17.08 8.97 -7.46
C ASP A 15 16.38 10.20 -6.87
N LYS A 16 15.90 11.11 -7.72
CA LYS A 16 15.12 12.28 -7.29
C LYS A 16 13.82 11.91 -6.58
N ILE A 17 13.17 10.83 -6.99
CA ILE A 17 11.96 10.35 -6.29
C ILE A 17 12.35 9.83 -4.90
N ILE A 18 13.47 9.13 -4.77
CA ILE A 18 13.97 8.64 -3.46
C ILE A 18 14.31 9.82 -2.55
N GLU A 19 14.99 10.84 -3.07
CA GLU A 19 15.26 12.11 -2.38
C GLU A 19 13.95 12.76 -1.91
N GLU A 20 12.99 12.95 -2.82
CA GLU A 20 11.68 13.54 -2.51
C GLU A 20 10.93 12.74 -1.43
N ILE A 21 10.85 11.40 -1.53
CA ILE A 21 10.10 10.60 -0.55
C ILE A 21 10.85 10.36 0.76
N SER A 22 12.13 10.69 0.83
CA SER A 22 12.94 10.52 2.05
C SER A 22 13.20 11.82 2.80
N ASP A 23 12.78 12.97 2.24
CA ASP A 23 13.21 14.30 2.65
C ASP A 23 14.76 14.43 2.59
N ASP A 24 15.35 14.00 1.47
CA ASP A 24 16.80 13.98 1.17
C ASP A 24 17.64 13.12 2.13
N LYS A 25 17.02 12.18 2.85
CA LYS A 25 17.70 11.34 3.85
C LYS A 25 18.15 9.99 3.32
N PHE A 26 17.62 9.52 2.19
CA PHE A 26 18.00 8.25 1.60
C PHE A 26 18.82 8.47 0.34
N ASN A 27 19.94 7.75 0.28
CA ASN A 27 20.52 7.37 -1.00
C ASN A 27 19.82 6.09 -1.52
N PRO A 28 20.09 5.68 -2.78
CA PRO A 28 19.54 4.44 -3.34
C PRO A 28 19.76 3.18 -2.50
N VAL A 29 20.89 3.06 -1.80
CA VAL A 29 21.23 1.89 -0.97
C VAL A 29 20.33 1.84 0.26
N ASP A 30 20.12 2.96 0.94
CA ASP A 30 19.24 3.04 2.12
C ASP A 30 17.78 2.74 1.75
N PHE A 31 17.34 3.17 0.56
CA PHE A 31 16.05 2.78 0.03
C PHE A 31 15.95 1.27 -0.22
N CYS A 32 16.97 0.66 -0.84
CA CYS A 32 16.99 -0.78 -1.08
C CYS A 32 16.90 -1.59 0.23
N LYS A 33 17.56 -1.15 1.32
CA LYS A 33 17.52 -1.81 2.64
C LYS A 33 16.11 -1.97 3.23
N LEU A 34 15.16 -1.12 2.85
CA LEU A 34 13.77 -1.21 3.30
C LEU A 34 13.10 -2.54 2.92
N PHE A 35 13.60 -3.21 1.88
CA PHE A 35 13.00 -4.42 1.32
C PHE A 35 13.76 -5.72 1.64
N GLU A 36 14.86 -5.65 2.40
CA GLU A 36 15.68 -6.83 2.75
C GLU A 36 14.87 -7.92 3.44
N LYS A 37 14.02 -7.52 4.39
CA LYS A 37 13.15 -8.45 5.14
C LYS A 37 12.06 -9.10 4.27
N SER A 38 11.82 -8.57 3.06
CA SER A 38 10.81 -9.07 2.12
C SER A 38 11.39 -10.06 1.11
N GLY A 39 12.67 -10.42 1.24
CA GLY A 39 13.35 -11.35 0.33
C GLY A 39 13.53 -10.80 -1.08
N VAL A 40 13.38 -9.48 -1.26
CA VAL A 40 13.67 -8.80 -2.51
C VAL A 40 15.17 -8.88 -2.76
N LYS A 41 15.56 -9.19 -3.99
CA LYS A 41 16.96 -9.27 -4.44
C LYS A 41 17.29 -8.23 -5.48
N ARG A 42 16.29 -7.73 -6.22
CA ARG A 42 16.46 -6.74 -7.28
C ARG A 42 15.38 -5.67 -7.19
N ILE A 43 15.79 -4.43 -7.42
CA ILE A 43 14.89 -3.27 -7.56
C ILE A 43 15.25 -2.52 -8.83
N GLU A 44 14.25 -2.16 -9.63
CA GLU A 44 14.39 -1.39 -10.86
C GLU A 44 13.37 -0.25 -10.91
N TYR A 45 13.78 0.93 -11.37
CA TYR A 45 12.86 2.05 -11.55
C TYR A 45 12.23 2.02 -12.95
N ILE A 46 10.90 2.10 -13.01
CA ILE A 46 10.13 2.11 -14.24
C ILE A 46 9.66 3.53 -14.55
N SER A 47 10.44 4.26 -15.35
CA SER A 47 10.21 5.69 -15.66
C SER A 47 8.83 5.98 -16.25
N LYS A 48 8.36 5.16 -17.20
CA LYS A 48 7.04 5.34 -17.84
C LYS A 48 5.86 5.24 -16.86
N GLY A 49 6.05 4.60 -15.71
CA GLY A 49 5.02 4.48 -14.67
C GLY A 49 5.38 5.17 -13.36
N ARG A 50 6.62 5.69 -13.21
CA ARG A 50 7.16 6.29 -11.98
C ARG A 50 6.91 5.43 -10.72
N TYR A 51 7.20 4.15 -10.83
CA TYR A 51 7.18 3.19 -9.73
C TYR A 51 8.44 2.34 -9.78
N PHE A 52 8.69 1.58 -8.72
CA PHE A 52 9.81 0.65 -8.65
C PHE A 52 9.29 -0.77 -8.77
N GLU A 53 9.83 -1.54 -9.70
CA GLU A 53 9.58 -2.97 -9.79
C GLU A 53 10.55 -3.70 -8.86
N LEU A 54 10.01 -4.66 -8.12
CA LEU A 54 10.72 -5.46 -7.13
C LEU A 54 10.75 -6.90 -7.61
N SER A 55 11.88 -7.59 -7.46
CA SER A 55 11.90 -9.04 -7.67
C SER A 55 10.89 -9.73 -6.75
N MET A 56 10.25 -10.79 -7.23
CA MET A 56 9.24 -11.53 -6.45
C MET A 56 9.74 -12.07 -5.11
N GLY A 57 11.05 -12.32 -5.00
CA GLY A 57 11.63 -12.93 -3.81
C GLY A 57 11.04 -14.31 -3.56
N ASN A 58 10.78 -14.63 -2.29
CA ASN A 58 10.10 -15.87 -1.94
C ASN A 58 8.61 -15.80 -2.24
N ILE A 59 8.12 -16.72 -3.07
CA ILE A 59 6.68 -16.95 -3.29
C ILE A 59 6.17 -17.76 -2.10
N PRO A 60 5.16 -17.28 -1.35
CA PRO A 60 4.64 -18.06 -0.23
C PRO A 60 4.00 -19.35 -0.72
N VAL A 61 4.28 -20.45 -0.02
CA VAL A 61 3.59 -21.72 -0.22
C VAL A 61 2.22 -21.57 0.44
N LEU A 62 1.19 -21.31 -0.36
CA LEU A 62 -0.17 -21.10 0.11
C LEU A 62 -1.04 -22.30 -0.24
N ASP A 63 -1.92 -22.68 0.68
CA ASP A 63 -2.99 -23.63 0.37
C ASP A 63 -4.01 -22.93 -0.57
N PRO A 64 -4.15 -23.39 -1.82
CA PRO A 64 -5.09 -22.82 -2.79
C PRO A 64 -6.57 -23.06 -2.42
N ASN A 65 -6.87 -23.79 -1.35
CA ASN A 65 -8.22 -23.91 -0.80
C ASN A 65 -8.46 -23.05 0.44
N SER A 66 -7.40 -22.47 1.01
CA SER A 66 -7.50 -21.57 2.15
C SER A 66 -7.83 -20.14 1.70
N GLY A 67 -8.86 -19.58 2.32
CA GLY A 67 -9.17 -18.16 2.30
C GLY A 67 -8.63 -17.51 3.56
N PHE A 68 -7.97 -16.35 3.45
CA PHE A 68 -7.53 -15.62 4.63
C PHE A 68 -7.41 -14.13 4.37
N ILE A 69 -7.43 -13.39 5.46
CA ILE A 69 -6.97 -12.01 5.57
C ILE A 69 -6.14 -11.94 6.86
N GLU A 70 -4.99 -11.30 6.78
CA GLU A 70 -4.08 -11.13 7.91
C GLU A 70 -3.41 -9.76 7.84
N ASN A 71 -3.25 -9.10 8.99
CA ASN A 71 -2.43 -7.90 9.07
C ASN A 71 -0.92 -8.24 9.00
N MET A 72 -0.14 -7.58 8.13
CA MET A 72 1.28 -7.94 7.92
C MET A 72 2.16 -7.74 9.16
N ARG A 73 2.00 -6.60 9.82
CA ARG A 73 2.62 -6.25 11.10
C ARG A 73 1.66 -5.31 11.81
N PHE A 74 1.32 -5.63 13.05
CA PHE A 74 0.53 -4.74 13.90
C PHE A 74 1.41 -4.32 15.07
N ASN A 75 1.79 -3.04 15.11
CA ASN A 75 2.56 -2.52 16.22
C ASN A 75 1.61 -1.84 17.21
N GLU A 76 1.38 -2.49 18.35
CA GLU A 76 0.51 -1.96 19.42
C GLU A 76 1.15 -0.80 20.18
N LYS A 77 2.48 -0.64 20.09
CA LYS A 77 3.28 0.30 20.91
C LYS A 77 3.54 1.66 20.24
N LEU A 78 3.50 1.76 18.91
CA LEU A 78 3.89 2.96 18.14
C LEU A 78 2.81 4.08 18.03
N ASP A 79 2.01 4.27 19.08
CA ASP A 79 1.41 5.55 19.54
C ASP A 79 -0.05 5.44 19.98
N SER A 80 -0.30 5.74 21.26
CA SER A 80 -1.62 5.79 21.94
C SER A 80 -2.31 4.44 22.17
N GLN A 81 -3.50 4.43 22.80
CA GLN A 81 -4.29 3.25 23.20
C GLN A 81 -4.70 2.28 22.05
N GLU A 82 -4.04 2.30 20.89
CA GLU A 82 -4.68 2.06 19.60
C GLU A 82 -3.86 1.34 18.52
N GLY A 83 -2.53 1.38 18.47
CA GLY A 83 -1.71 0.60 17.51
C GLY A 83 -1.77 1.02 16.02
N LYS A 84 -0.83 0.49 15.21
CA LYS A 84 -0.61 0.81 13.78
C LYS A 84 -0.56 -0.46 12.93
N ASN A 85 -1.33 -0.52 11.83
CA ASN A 85 -1.32 -1.65 10.88
C ASN A 85 -0.49 -1.31 9.65
N PHE A 86 0.58 -2.07 9.41
CA PHE A 86 1.49 -1.82 8.30
C PHE A 86 1.02 -2.40 6.97
N GLY A 87 0.02 -3.27 6.95
CA GLY A 87 -0.36 -3.90 5.68
C GLY A 87 -1.34 -5.04 5.82
N TRP A 88 -1.73 -5.59 4.67
CA TRP A 88 -2.60 -6.75 4.58
C TRP A 88 -1.98 -7.81 3.70
N LYS A 89 -2.15 -9.07 4.10
CA LYS A 89 -2.03 -10.24 3.24
C LYS A 89 -3.40 -10.83 3.09
N VAL A 90 -3.79 -11.14 1.87
CA VAL A 90 -5.14 -11.61 1.60
C VAL A 90 -5.15 -12.51 0.39
N THR A 91 -5.99 -13.53 0.47
CA THR A 91 -6.40 -14.30 -0.70
C THR A 91 -7.66 -13.67 -1.27
N LEU A 92 -7.64 -13.31 -2.55
CA LEU A 92 -8.77 -12.75 -3.28
C LEU A 92 -9.29 -13.77 -4.30
N THR A 93 -10.59 -13.89 -4.41
CA THR A 93 -11.30 -14.74 -5.38
C THR A 93 -12.32 -13.91 -6.15
N ASN A 94 -12.88 -14.49 -7.20
CA ASN A 94 -14.01 -13.87 -7.89
C ASN A 94 -15.13 -13.52 -6.88
N PRO A 95 -15.64 -12.27 -6.87
CA PRO A 95 -16.63 -11.82 -5.89
C PRO A 95 -17.99 -12.53 -6.01
N ASN A 96 -18.27 -13.17 -7.15
CA ASN A 96 -19.49 -13.95 -7.36
C ASN A 96 -19.37 -15.39 -6.85
N VAL A 97 -18.16 -15.86 -6.51
CA VAL A 97 -17.95 -17.21 -6.02
C VAL A 97 -18.08 -17.24 -4.50
N ARG A 98 -19.11 -17.95 -4.04
CA ARG A 98 -19.28 -18.26 -2.62
C ARG A 98 -18.50 -19.54 -2.30
N LEU A 99 -17.34 -19.40 -1.67
CA LEU A 99 -16.58 -20.55 -1.15
C LEU A 99 -17.08 -20.92 0.26
N ASN A 100 -17.21 -22.23 0.52
CA ASN A 100 -17.56 -22.79 1.83
C ASN A 100 -16.31 -22.97 2.73
N ALA A 101 -15.45 -21.96 2.82
CA ALA A 101 -14.24 -22.03 3.63
C ALA A 101 -14.48 -21.38 5.00
N GLN A 102 -14.12 -22.04 6.10
CA GLN A 102 -14.02 -21.38 7.41
C GLN A 102 -12.63 -20.77 7.53
N SER A 103 -12.52 -19.43 7.57
CA SER A 103 -11.26 -18.76 7.89
C SER A 103 -11.22 -18.38 9.38
N ILE A 104 -10.16 -18.81 10.07
CA ILE A 104 -9.87 -18.34 11.43
C ILE A 104 -9.09 -17.03 11.29
N VAL A 105 -9.71 -15.94 11.72
CA VAL A 105 -9.10 -14.60 11.71
C VAL A 105 -8.49 -14.33 13.07
N SER A 106 -7.21 -13.94 13.11
CA SER A 106 -6.55 -13.58 14.37
C SER A 106 -7.24 -12.40 15.07
N CYS A 107 -7.11 -12.31 16.40
CA CYS A 107 -7.69 -11.21 17.17
C CYS A 107 -7.18 -9.83 16.72
N SER A 108 -5.90 -9.71 16.34
CA SER A 108 -5.32 -8.47 15.82
C SER A 108 -5.96 -8.08 14.48
N THR A 109 -6.15 -9.05 13.60
CA THR A 109 -6.77 -8.85 12.28
C THR A 109 -8.22 -8.42 12.47
N LYS A 110 -8.97 -9.08 13.35
CA LYS A 110 -10.35 -8.71 13.70
C LYS A 110 -10.43 -7.29 14.26
N LYS A 111 -9.54 -6.93 15.20
CA LYS A 111 -9.42 -5.56 15.74
C LYS A 111 -9.17 -4.54 14.63
N CYS A 112 -8.33 -4.88 13.65
CA CYS A 112 -8.04 -4.00 12.51
C CYS A 112 -9.24 -3.83 11.58
N ILE A 113 -9.98 -4.90 11.31
CA ILE A 113 -11.15 -4.91 10.43
C ILE A 113 -12.34 -4.16 11.04
N GLU A 114 -12.60 -4.37 12.34
CA GLU A 114 -13.83 -3.88 12.99
C GLU A 114 -13.76 -2.42 13.44
N ASN A 115 -12.58 -1.80 13.38
CA ASN A 115 -12.37 -0.48 13.94
C ASN A 115 -13.00 0.64 13.10
N LYS A 116 -13.76 1.49 13.78
CA LYS A 116 -14.52 2.60 13.20
C LYS A 116 -13.90 3.99 13.42
N ARG A 117 -12.68 4.07 13.96
CA ARG A 117 -12.05 5.37 14.28
C ARG A 117 -11.45 5.99 13.03
N TYR A 118 -11.66 7.30 12.87
CA TYR A 118 -11.07 8.08 11.79
C TYR A 118 -9.55 8.07 11.92
N PRO A 119 -8.80 7.98 10.80
CA PRO A 119 -7.39 8.30 10.82
C PRO A 119 -7.20 9.75 11.31
N ILE A 120 -6.09 9.98 12.02
CA ILE A 120 -5.66 11.24 12.65
C ILE A 120 -6.10 12.46 11.83
N LYS A 121 -6.63 13.48 12.52
CA LYS A 121 -7.19 14.75 12.02
C LYS A 121 -6.84 15.04 10.56
N PHE A 122 -7.64 14.52 9.63
CA PHE A 122 -7.58 14.94 8.23
C PHE A 122 -7.95 16.42 8.20
N ILE A 123 -6.97 17.27 7.93
CA ILE A 123 -7.20 18.71 7.84
C ILE A 123 -7.99 18.96 6.56
N LYS A 124 -9.33 18.92 6.66
CA LYS A 124 -10.25 19.47 5.66
C LYS A 124 -10.23 20.99 5.79
N ASN A 125 -9.08 21.62 5.58
CA ASN A 125 -9.02 23.07 5.51
C ASN A 125 -8.96 23.43 4.04
N SER A 126 -10.10 23.85 3.47
CA SER A 126 -10.24 24.30 2.08
C SER A 126 -9.25 25.41 1.69
N ASN A 127 -8.57 26.01 2.67
CA ASN A 127 -7.56 27.04 2.49
C ASN A 127 -6.14 26.47 2.25
N ILE A 128 -5.94 25.15 2.29
CA ILE A 128 -4.68 24.52 1.89
C ILE A 128 -4.71 24.36 0.36
N ILE A 129 -3.82 25.08 -0.34
CA ILE A 129 -3.58 24.81 -1.76
C ILE A 129 -3.25 23.32 -1.90
N GLY A 130 -4.02 22.56 -2.68
CA GLY A 130 -3.79 21.12 -2.83
C GLY A 130 -4.44 20.21 -1.77
N VAL A 131 -5.53 20.61 -1.09
CA VAL A 131 -6.39 19.63 -0.37
C VAL A 131 -6.79 18.46 -1.29
N ASP A 132 -7.09 18.75 -2.55
CA ASP A 132 -7.39 17.73 -3.57
C ASP A 132 -6.17 16.88 -3.95
N ALA A 133 -4.96 17.25 -3.52
CA ALA A 133 -3.74 16.49 -3.76
C ALA A 133 -3.52 15.38 -2.72
N ILE A 134 -4.26 15.33 -1.60
CA ILE A 134 -4.09 14.30 -0.57
C ILE A 134 -5.40 13.57 -0.34
N HIS A 135 -5.35 12.27 -0.50
CA HIS A 135 -6.47 11.36 -0.34
C HIS A 135 -6.31 10.55 0.95
N ARG A 136 -7.46 10.02 1.41
CA ARG A 136 -7.52 8.91 2.35
C ARG A 136 -7.19 7.63 1.59
N GLY A 137 -5.91 7.41 1.34
CA GLY A 137 -5.42 6.25 0.60
C GLY A 137 -5.63 4.98 1.39
N HIS A 138 -6.31 4.01 0.80
CA HIS A 138 -6.49 2.71 1.44
C HIS A 138 -5.26 1.83 1.25
N LEU A 139 -4.98 0.95 2.21
CA LEU A 139 -4.09 -0.17 1.97
C LEU A 139 -4.82 -1.21 1.11
N LEU A 140 -5.90 -1.78 1.64
CA LEU A 140 -6.74 -2.72 0.92
C LEU A 140 -7.96 -2.03 0.31
N ALA A 141 -8.13 -2.17 -1.00
CA ALA A 141 -9.23 -1.55 -1.73
C ALA A 141 -10.61 -1.98 -1.19
N TYR A 142 -11.55 -1.05 -1.18
CA TYR A 142 -12.94 -1.32 -0.80
C TYR A 142 -13.52 -2.51 -1.55
N ALA A 143 -13.28 -2.58 -2.87
CA ALA A 143 -13.79 -3.64 -3.74
C ALA A 143 -13.16 -5.02 -3.44
N PHE A 144 -11.95 -5.06 -2.88
CA PHE A 144 -11.30 -6.33 -2.55
C PHE A 144 -11.91 -7.00 -1.34
N PHE A 145 -12.56 -6.27 -0.44
CA PHE A 145 -13.29 -6.90 0.67
C PHE A 145 -14.45 -7.79 0.21
N ASP A 146 -15.03 -7.53 -0.95
CA ASP A 146 -16.03 -8.42 -1.57
C ASP A 146 -15.41 -9.64 -2.26
N CYS A 147 -14.09 -9.60 -2.47
CA CYS A 147 -13.33 -10.68 -3.08
C CYS A 147 -12.65 -11.58 -2.03
N ILE A 148 -12.77 -11.28 -0.72
CA ILE A 148 -12.18 -12.13 0.33
C ILE A 148 -13.13 -13.28 0.64
N PRO A 149 -12.75 -14.53 0.39
CA PRO A 149 -13.61 -15.67 0.66
C PRO A 149 -13.83 -15.83 2.17
N TYR A 150 -15.10 -15.78 2.55
CA TYR A 150 -15.66 -16.02 3.89
C TYR A 150 -14.75 -15.65 5.05
N VAL A 151 -14.84 -14.39 5.46
CA VAL A 151 -14.27 -13.89 6.72
C VAL A 151 -15.43 -13.84 7.71
N SER A 152 -15.30 -14.46 8.88
CA SER A 152 -16.37 -14.48 9.90
C SER A 152 -16.77 -13.09 10.42
N VAL A 153 -15.97 -12.09 10.09
CA VAL A 153 -16.22 -10.68 10.40
C VAL A 153 -17.09 -10.05 9.31
N GLN A 154 -18.29 -9.57 9.68
CA GLN A 154 -19.10 -8.76 8.78
C GLN A 154 -18.36 -7.46 8.43
N PHE A 155 -17.90 -7.37 7.19
CA PHE A 155 -17.41 -6.14 6.60
C PHE A 155 -18.60 -5.26 6.18
N THR A 156 -19.05 -4.39 7.06
CA THR A 156 -20.04 -3.37 6.70
C THR A 156 -19.39 -2.32 5.80
N LYS A 157 -20.20 -1.58 5.02
CA LYS A 157 -19.72 -0.46 4.19
C LYS A 157 -18.86 0.55 4.98
N GLU A 158 -19.18 0.76 6.26
CA GLU A 158 -18.41 1.60 7.18
C GLU A 158 -17.03 1.02 7.50
N LYS A 159 -16.93 -0.31 7.67
CA LYS A 159 -15.69 -1.04 8.03
C LYS A 159 -14.74 -1.23 6.86
N LYS A 160 -15.28 -1.30 5.63
CA LYS A 160 -14.53 -1.35 4.36
C LYS A 160 -14.06 0.05 3.89
N GLY A 161 -14.66 1.11 4.43
CA GLY A 161 -14.55 2.45 3.88
C GLY A 161 -13.36 3.27 4.40
N THR A 162 -13.30 4.53 3.94
CA THR A 162 -12.25 5.52 4.29
C THR A 162 -12.25 5.99 5.75
N ARG A 163 -12.94 5.25 6.63
CA ARG A 163 -13.06 5.49 8.07
C ARG A 163 -12.40 4.40 8.91
N ASN A 164 -11.81 3.37 8.30
CA ASN A 164 -11.00 2.40 9.02
C ASN A 164 -9.57 2.93 9.14
N LYS A 165 -9.20 3.46 10.31
CA LYS A 165 -7.84 3.97 10.56
C LYS A 165 -6.70 2.96 10.35
N TYR A 166 -6.96 1.65 10.43
CA TYR A 166 -5.95 0.61 10.19
C TYR A 166 -5.84 0.20 8.72
N ASN A 167 -6.68 0.77 7.87
CA ASN A 167 -6.63 0.57 6.44
C ASN A 167 -6.35 1.87 5.68
N ILE A 168 -6.17 3.00 6.36
CA ILE A 168 -6.10 4.32 5.73
C ILE A 168 -4.85 5.08 6.18
N TYR A 169 -4.09 5.56 5.21
CA TYR A 169 -3.01 6.52 5.39
C TYR A 169 -3.22 7.76 4.52
N ALA A 170 -2.53 8.85 4.84
CA ALA A 170 -2.45 9.98 3.93
C ALA A 170 -1.65 9.56 2.69
N GLN A 171 -2.24 9.70 1.52
CA GLN A 171 -1.61 9.32 0.26
C GLN A 171 -1.86 10.41 -0.78
N PHE A 172 -0.84 10.81 -1.52
CA PHE A 172 -1.03 11.79 -2.58
C PHE A 172 -1.95 11.25 -3.68
N LYS A 173 -2.75 12.13 -4.28
CA LYS A 173 -3.73 11.80 -5.32
C LYS A 173 -3.05 11.10 -6.49
N ARG A 174 -1.84 11.51 -6.86
CA ARG A 174 -1.01 10.82 -7.85
C ARG A 174 -0.79 9.36 -7.47
N ALA A 175 -0.24 9.12 -6.28
CA ALA A 175 0.07 7.77 -5.80
C ALA A 175 -1.18 6.91 -5.56
N ASN A 176 -2.32 7.50 -5.22
CA ASN A 176 -3.56 6.77 -4.95
C ASN A 176 -4.37 6.47 -6.22
N CYS A 177 -4.59 7.45 -7.10
CA CYS A 177 -5.62 7.39 -8.15
C CYS A 177 -5.10 7.28 -9.58
N ASN A 178 -3.81 7.53 -9.83
CA ASN A 178 -3.35 7.61 -11.21
C ASN A 178 -3.25 6.22 -11.85
N LYS A 179 -3.77 6.08 -13.07
CA LYS A 179 -3.82 4.81 -13.82
C LYS A 179 -3.28 4.90 -15.25
N LYS A 180 -2.81 6.08 -15.65
CA LYS A 180 -2.26 6.35 -16.99
C LYS A 180 -0.73 6.23 -16.93
N ASN A 181 0.03 7.04 -17.68
CA ASN A 181 1.51 6.99 -17.77
C ASN A 181 2.28 7.38 -16.48
N ASP A 182 1.70 7.16 -15.31
CA ASP A 182 2.25 7.51 -14.00
C ASP A 182 1.45 6.68 -12.98
N HIS A 183 1.73 5.38 -12.95
CA HIS A 183 0.91 4.38 -12.28
C HIS A 183 0.97 4.56 -10.76
N GLY A 184 -0.17 4.97 -10.19
CA GLY A 184 -0.46 4.87 -8.77
C GLY A 184 -1.08 3.52 -8.41
N GLN A 185 -1.49 3.39 -7.16
CA GLN A 185 -2.07 2.17 -6.59
C GLN A 185 -3.30 1.67 -7.36
N LEU A 186 -4.19 2.58 -7.78
CA LEU A 186 -5.37 2.22 -8.57
C LEU A 186 -5.04 1.43 -9.85
N TYR A 187 -3.91 1.71 -10.52
CA TYR A 187 -3.51 0.97 -11.71
C TYR A 187 -3.36 -0.54 -11.44
N PHE A 188 -2.65 -0.88 -10.36
CA PHE A 188 -2.38 -2.25 -9.98
C PHE A 188 -3.61 -2.93 -9.39
N GLU A 189 -4.44 -2.17 -8.65
CA GLU A 189 -5.71 -2.66 -8.13
C GLU A 189 -6.71 -2.97 -9.26
N ASP A 190 -6.71 -2.18 -10.34
CA ASP A 190 -7.51 -2.44 -11.54
C ASP A 190 -7.04 -3.71 -12.25
N LYS A 191 -5.72 -3.97 -12.36
CA LYS A 191 -5.20 -5.24 -12.92
C LYS A 191 -5.77 -6.45 -12.18
N VAL A 192 -5.69 -6.45 -10.85
CA VAL A 192 -6.21 -7.52 -9.98
C VAL A 192 -7.74 -7.63 -10.10
N SER A 193 -8.46 -6.51 -9.99
CA SER A 193 -9.92 -6.46 -10.07
C SER A 193 -10.45 -7.02 -11.39
N ASN A 194 -9.82 -6.64 -12.50
CA ASN A 194 -10.21 -7.08 -13.83
C ASN A 194 -9.97 -8.58 -13.98
N TYR A 195 -8.84 -9.09 -13.49
CA TYR A 195 -8.53 -10.51 -13.52
C TYR A 195 -9.53 -11.34 -12.71
N LEU A 196 -9.80 -10.96 -11.46
CA LEU A 196 -10.74 -11.67 -10.58
C LEU A 196 -12.16 -11.75 -11.17
N LYS A 197 -12.55 -10.79 -12.02
CA LYS A 197 -13.85 -10.78 -12.70
C LYS A 197 -13.91 -11.65 -13.95
N LYS A 198 -12.77 -12.00 -14.57
CA LYS A 198 -12.72 -12.76 -15.83
C LYS A 198 -13.10 -14.23 -15.67
N SER A 199 -12.73 -14.85 -14.54
CA SER A 199 -12.94 -16.28 -14.30
C SER A 199 -13.50 -16.53 -12.92
N VAL A 200 -14.40 -17.51 -12.78
CA VAL A 200 -14.91 -17.96 -11.48
C VAL A 200 -13.82 -18.64 -10.65
N ASN A 201 -12.82 -19.24 -11.31
CA ASN A 201 -11.70 -19.89 -10.65
C ASN A 201 -10.57 -18.90 -10.33
N ALA A 202 -10.70 -17.63 -10.72
CA ALA A 202 -9.68 -16.62 -10.53
C ALA A 202 -9.32 -16.50 -9.05
N LYS A 203 -8.05 -16.70 -8.73
CA LYS A 203 -7.54 -16.65 -7.36
C LYS A 203 -6.21 -15.93 -7.31
N ILE A 204 -6.14 -14.86 -6.50
CA ILE A 204 -4.94 -14.04 -6.33
C ILE A 204 -4.51 -14.05 -4.87
N TYR A 205 -3.23 -14.29 -4.62
CA TYR A 205 -2.58 -13.86 -3.39
C TYR A 205 -2.16 -12.40 -3.52
N TYR A 206 -2.57 -11.55 -2.58
CA TYR A 206 -2.31 -10.12 -2.59
C TYR A 206 -1.68 -9.67 -1.27
N GLU A 207 -0.58 -8.94 -1.36
CA GLU A 207 0.00 -8.17 -0.25
C GLU A 207 -0.03 -6.68 -0.57
N VAL A 208 -0.33 -5.88 0.44
CA VAL A 208 -0.11 -4.43 0.42
C VAL A 208 0.52 -4.01 1.74
N GLU A 209 1.64 -3.31 1.67
CA GLU A 209 2.43 -2.88 2.83
C GLU A 209 2.75 -1.39 2.71
N ALA A 210 2.34 -0.61 3.71
CA ALA A 210 2.82 0.75 3.90
C ALA A 210 4.27 0.71 4.37
N ILE A 211 5.16 1.26 3.55
CA ILE A 211 6.58 1.41 3.86
C ILE A 211 6.79 2.80 4.45
N PHE A 212 7.35 2.84 5.64
CA PHE A 212 7.74 4.08 6.30
C PHE A 212 9.25 4.22 6.25
N ARG A 213 9.75 5.46 6.23
CA ARG A 213 11.19 5.72 6.38
C ARG A 213 11.63 5.35 7.80
N ASN A 214 10.87 5.78 8.81
CA ASN A 214 11.04 5.39 10.20
C ASN A 214 9.75 4.84 10.79
N GLU A 215 9.86 4.03 11.84
CA GLU A 215 8.70 3.44 12.51
C GLU A 215 7.73 4.48 13.09
N ASP A 216 8.25 5.62 13.57
CA ASP A 216 7.51 6.75 14.15
C ASP A 216 6.89 7.72 13.12
N ASP A 217 7.21 7.57 11.82
CA ASP A 217 6.61 8.43 10.80
C ASP A 217 5.08 8.18 10.70
N VAL A 218 4.29 9.25 10.59
CA VAL A 218 2.81 9.15 10.50
C VAL A 218 2.28 8.92 9.08
N VAL A 219 3.09 9.22 8.06
CA VAL A 219 2.77 9.03 6.64
C VAL A 219 3.78 8.08 6.00
N PRO A 220 3.35 7.03 5.29
CA PRO A 220 4.28 6.14 4.59
C PRO A 220 4.90 6.87 3.39
N ILE A 221 6.15 6.53 3.10
CA ILE A 221 6.88 7.03 1.93
C ILE A 221 6.42 6.36 0.63
N GLY A 222 5.66 5.26 0.73
CA GLY A 222 5.05 4.56 -0.38
C GLY A 222 4.42 3.24 0.05
N ASN A 223 3.73 2.61 -0.88
CA ASN A 223 3.13 1.28 -0.66
C ASN A 223 3.84 0.24 -1.53
N ARG A 224 4.23 -0.87 -0.92
CA ARG A 224 4.63 -2.08 -1.62
C ARG A 224 3.38 -2.90 -1.93
N ILE A 225 3.22 -3.38 -3.16
CA ILE A 225 2.13 -4.23 -3.57
C ILE A 225 2.68 -5.47 -4.26
N LYS A 226 2.22 -6.65 -3.85
CA LYS A 226 2.55 -7.93 -4.48
C LYS A 226 1.26 -8.65 -4.84
N ALA A 227 1.14 -9.13 -6.07
CA ALA A 227 0.03 -9.95 -6.52
C ALA A 227 0.53 -11.16 -7.29
N ILE A 228 0.07 -12.34 -6.91
CA ILE A 228 0.47 -13.62 -7.51
C ILE A 228 -0.79 -14.44 -7.81
N SER A 229 -0.91 -14.95 -9.02
CA SER A 229 -1.97 -15.87 -9.38
C SER A 229 -1.77 -17.23 -8.72
N LEU A 230 -2.83 -17.73 -8.08
CA LEU A 230 -2.86 -19.03 -7.42
C LEU A 230 -3.58 -20.10 -8.23
N ASP A 231 -4.34 -19.70 -9.25
CA ASP A 231 -5.02 -20.63 -10.15
C ASP A 231 -4.10 -21.17 -11.27
N LYS A 232 -2.85 -20.68 -11.32
CA LYS A 232 -1.79 -21.10 -12.25
C LYS A 232 -2.18 -20.98 -13.73
N THR A 233 -3.06 -20.05 -14.06
CA THR A 233 -3.30 -19.65 -15.45
C THR A 233 -2.32 -18.55 -15.85
N ASP A 234 -1.89 -18.53 -17.12
CA ASP A 234 -0.99 -17.50 -17.66
C ASP A 234 -1.72 -16.17 -17.99
N ASP A 235 -3.00 -16.05 -17.61
CA ASP A 235 -3.86 -14.89 -17.93
C ASP A 235 -3.64 -13.68 -16.99
N PHE A 236 -2.84 -13.86 -15.93
CA PHE A 236 -2.45 -12.81 -15.00
C PHE A 236 -0.94 -12.66 -14.97
N GLU A 237 -0.47 -11.44 -15.24
CA GLU A 237 0.92 -11.07 -15.04
C GLU A 237 1.14 -10.76 -13.56
N ASP A 238 1.76 -11.71 -12.85
CA ASP A 238 2.16 -11.50 -11.47
C ASP A 238 3.05 -10.26 -11.35
N PHE A 239 2.91 -9.50 -10.26
CA PHE A 239 3.71 -8.29 -10.07
C PHE A 239 4.11 -8.07 -8.62
N HIS A 240 5.23 -7.39 -8.45
CA HIS A 240 5.70 -6.92 -7.16
C HIS A 240 6.32 -5.54 -7.33
N VAL A 241 5.70 -4.52 -6.75
CA VAL A 241 6.02 -3.12 -7.02
C VAL A 241 6.04 -2.30 -5.74
N PHE A 242 6.78 -1.20 -5.78
CA PHE A 242 6.70 -0.13 -4.81
C PHE A 242 6.24 1.16 -5.47
N ILE A 243 5.18 1.74 -4.91
CA ILE A 243 4.53 2.95 -5.41
C ILE A 243 4.92 4.11 -4.48
N PRO A 244 5.79 5.03 -4.92
CA PRO A 244 6.24 6.15 -4.09
C PRO A 244 5.09 7.12 -3.80
N ASN A 245 4.96 7.53 -2.54
CA ASN A 245 3.93 8.45 -2.07
C ASN A 245 4.39 9.90 -2.22
N PHE A 246 4.34 10.41 -3.44
CA PHE A 246 4.58 11.82 -3.77
C PHE A 246 3.54 12.31 -4.79
N GLN A 247 3.42 13.63 -4.94
CA GLN A 247 2.52 14.25 -5.91
C GLN A 247 3.24 14.64 -7.20
N GLU A 248 4.22 15.52 -7.08
CA GLU A 248 5.12 15.99 -8.14
C GLU A 248 6.37 16.60 -7.48
N PHE A 249 7.46 16.74 -8.22
CA PHE A 249 8.70 17.32 -7.68
C PHE A 249 8.49 18.76 -7.21
N GLY A 250 9.00 19.09 -6.01
CA GLY A 250 8.88 20.44 -5.44
C GLY A 250 7.48 20.77 -4.92
N PHE A 251 6.57 19.79 -4.87
CA PHE A 251 5.22 20.01 -4.32
C PHE A 251 5.29 20.50 -2.86
N LYS A 252 6.15 19.90 -2.04
CA LYS A 252 6.30 20.26 -0.62
C LYS A 252 6.79 21.69 -0.43
N ASP A 253 7.78 22.11 -1.23
CA ASP A 253 8.33 23.47 -1.21
C ASP A 253 7.27 24.49 -1.61
N ARG A 254 6.49 24.18 -2.66
CA ARG A 254 5.37 25.03 -3.09
C ARG A 254 4.33 25.18 -1.98
N ILE A 255 3.90 24.08 -1.36
CA ILE A 255 2.97 24.13 -0.22
C ILE A 255 3.53 24.99 0.91
N ALA A 256 4.80 24.80 1.26
CA ALA A 256 5.44 25.59 2.28
C ALA A 256 5.44 27.08 1.90
N LYS A 257 5.75 27.43 0.65
CA LYS A 257 5.83 28.83 0.23
C LYS A 257 4.46 29.51 0.15
N GLU A 258 3.44 28.78 -0.30
CA GLU A 258 2.15 29.36 -0.70
C GLU A 258 1.02 29.14 0.33
N SER A 259 1.30 28.45 1.44
CA SER A 259 0.30 28.20 2.49
C SER A 259 0.88 28.29 3.90
N ASP A 260 0.00 28.38 4.90
CA ASP A 260 0.35 28.30 6.33
C ASP A 260 0.76 26.89 6.77
N TYR A 261 1.02 25.97 5.84
CA TYR A 261 1.30 24.57 6.13
C TYR A 261 2.64 24.14 5.58
N LYS A 262 3.24 23.13 6.22
CA LYS A 262 4.36 22.36 5.68
C LYS A 262 4.03 20.87 5.78
N PHE A 263 4.60 20.07 4.90
CA PHE A 263 4.45 18.62 4.91
C PHE A 263 5.78 17.94 5.21
N SER A 264 5.74 16.90 6.04
CA SER A 264 6.80 15.90 6.15
C SER A 264 6.18 14.51 6.33
N TYR A 265 6.90 13.44 6.02
CA TYR A 265 6.41 12.08 6.30
C TYR A 265 6.28 11.80 7.80
N ARG A 266 7.13 12.47 8.60
CA ARG A 266 7.15 12.31 10.05
C ARG A 266 5.89 12.84 10.70
N GLU A 267 5.49 14.06 10.35
CA GLU A 267 4.42 14.81 11.04
C GLU A 267 3.14 14.94 10.20
N GLY A 268 3.19 14.58 8.92
CA GLY A 268 2.14 14.90 7.97
C GLY A 268 2.07 16.40 7.69
N PHE A 269 0.87 16.93 7.49
CA PHE A 269 0.64 18.37 7.33
C PHE A 269 0.54 19.05 8.69
N VAL A 270 1.45 19.99 8.95
CA VAL A 270 1.45 20.80 10.16
C VAL A 270 1.36 22.27 9.79
N LYS A 271 0.62 23.04 10.61
CA LYS A 271 0.55 24.49 10.47
C LYS A 271 1.90 25.09 10.91
N LYS A 272 2.39 26.08 10.18
CA LYS A 272 3.61 26.84 10.47
C LYS A 272 3.41 27.78 11.65
#